data_AF-A0A965CUS5-F1
#
_entry.id   AF-A0A965CUS5-F1
#
_cell.length_a   1.000
_cell.length_b   1.000
_cell.length_c   1.000
_cell.angle_alpha   90.00
_cell.angle_beta   90.00
_cell.angle_gamma   90.00
#
_symmetry.space_group_name_H-M   'P 1'
#
loop_
_entity.id
_entity.type
_entity.pdbx_description
1 polymer ?
#
loop_
_entity_poly.entity_id
_entity_poly.type
_entity_poly.pdbx_seq_one_letter_code
_entity_poly.pdbx_strand_id
1 'polypeptide(L)' 'MSAGKSASNNPLRVGIGGPVGSGKTALTLALCCALRERYQLAVVTNDIYTEEDARFLVTHNALTPDRII' A
#
# COMPACT_ATOMS: atom_id res chain seq x y z
N MET A 1 -8.85 -34.15 -16.19
CA MET A 1 -7.63 -33.37 -15.86
C MET A 1 -7.97 -32.45 -14.70
N SER A 2 -7.47 -32.75 -13.50
CA SER A 2 -7.73 -31.95 -12.30
C SER A 2 -6.87 -30.70 -12.36
N ALA A 3 -7.50 -29.53 -12.51
CA ALA A 3 -6.82 -28.25 -12.42
C ALA A 3 -6.20 -28.14 -11.03
N GLY A 4 -4.88 -27.97 -10.98
CA GLY A 4 -4.11 -27.80 -9.76
C GLY A 4 -4.75 -26.75 -8.87
N LYS A 5 -4.89 -27.07 -7.59
CA LYS A 5 -5.46 -26.23 -6.54
C LYS A 5 -4.79 -24.85 -6.60
N SER A 6 -5.53 -23.85 -7.11
CA SER A 6 -5.07 -22.46 -7.21
C SER A 6 -4.48 -22.03 -5.88
N ALA A 7 -3.29 -21.43 -5.91
CA ALA A 7 -2.79 -20.66 -4.78
C ALA A 7 -3.94 -19.76 -4.29
N SER A 8 -4.14 -19.72 -2.98
CA SER A 8 -5.20 -18.94 -2.34
C SER A 8 -5.29 -17.56 -3.01
N ASN A 9 -6.48 -17.20 -3.48
CA ASN A 9 -6.77 -15.97 -4.25
C ASN A 9 -6.62 -14.68 -3.40
N ASN A 10 -5.79 -14.71 -2.35
CA ASN A 10 -5.55 -13.59 -1.47
C ASN A 10 -4.45 -12.70 -2.08
N PRO A 11 -4.64 -11.37 -2.09
CA PRO A 11 -3.58 -10.46 -2.48
C PRO A 11 -2.37 -10.61 -1.56
N LEU A 12 -1.17 -10.40 -2.11
CA LEU A 12 0.04 -10.24 -1.31
C LEU A 12 -0.14 -9.04 -0.37
N ARG A 13 0.16 -9.24 0.92
CA ARG A 13 0.10 -8.18 1.94
C ARG A 13 1.50 -7.95 2.46
N VAL A 14 1.91 -6.69 2.51
CA VAL A 14 3.24 -6.28 2.99
C VAL A 14 3.04 -5.23 4.08
N GLY A 15 3.56 -5.50 5.28
CA GLY A 15 3.58 -4.54 6.39
C GLY A 15 4.89 -3.77 6.44
N ILE A 16 4.84 -2.46 6.67
CA ILE A 16 6.02 -1.59 6.81
C ILE A 16 6.10 -1.12 8.26
N GLY A 17 7.06 -1.66 9.02
CA GLY A 17 7.27 -1.36 10.43
C GLY A 17 8.57 -0.59 10.69
N GLY A 18 8.65 0.13 11.81
CA GLY A 18 9.83 0.90 12.22
C GLY A 18 9.50 2.05 13.19
N PRO A 19 10.52 2.62 13.88
CA PRO A 19 10.34 3.74 14.81
C PRO A 19 9.67 4.97 14.18
N VAL A 20 9.18 5.89 15.01
CA VAL A 20 8.68 7.20 14.54
C VAL A 20 9.83 7.94 13.83
N GLY A 21 9.54 8.56 12.68
CA GLY A 21 10.54 9.27 11.88
C GLY A 21 11.44 8.41 10.99
N SER A 22 11.29 7.08 10.98
CA SER A 22 12.13 6.18 10.16
C SER A 22 11.80 6.18 8.66
N GLY A 23 10.88 7.04 8.21
CA GLY A 23 10.51 7.16 6.79
C GLY A 23 9.55 6.09 6.26
N LYS A 24 8.76 5.43 7.11
CA LYS A 24 7.77 4.41 6.68
C LYS A 24 6.85 4.90 5.56
N THR A 25 6.23 6.06 5.74
CA THR A 25 5.30 6.67 4.77
C THR A 25 6.02 7.04 3.46
N ALA A 26 7.26 7.54 3.55
CA ALA A 26 8.09 7.83 2.38
C ALA A 26 8.47 6.55 1.60
N LEU A 27 8.77 5.45 2.29
CA LEU A 27 8.99 4.16 1.67
C LEU A 27 7.72 3.65 0.98
N THR A 28 6.55 3.77 1.62
CA THR A 28 5.26 3.42 1.00
C THR A 28 5.06 4.19 -0.30
N LEU A 29 5.29 5.51 -0.31
CA LEU A 29 5.20 6.33 -1.51
C LEU A 29 6.14 5.82 -2.62
N ALA A 30 7.42 5.58 -2.29
CA ALA A 30 8.40 5.10 -3.26
C ALA A 30 8.01 3.75 -3.87
N LEU A 31 7.49 2.82 -3.05
CA LEU A 31 6.99 1.53 -3.51
C LEU A 31 5.77 1.68 -4.42
N CYS A 32 4.80 2.53 -4.05
CA CYS A 32 3.64 2.82 -4.90
C CYS A 32 4.08 3.34 -6.27
N CYS A 33 4.95 4.35 -6.31
CA CYS A 33 5.46 4.91 -7.57
C CYS A 33 6.17 3.86 -8.43
N ALA A 34 6.99 2.99 -7.83
CA ALA A 34 7.73 1.97 -8.56
C ALA A 34 6.87 0.81 -9.08
N LEU A 35 5.74 0.53 -8.43
CA LEU A 35 4.98 -0.72 -8.63
C LEU A 35 3.60 -0.52 -9.26
N ARG A 36 3.00 0.67 -9.17
CA ARG A 36 1.61 0.94 -9.59
C ARG A 36 1.33 0.69 -11.07
N GLU A 37 2.34 0.72 -11.93
CA GLU A 37 2.20 0.43 -13.37
C GLU A 37 2.16 -1.08 -13.66
N ARG A 38 2.66 -1.91 -12.74
CA ARG A 38 2.81 -3.36 -12.92
C ARG A 38 1.79 -4.17 -12.12
N TYR A 39 1.29 -3.62 -11.02
CA TYR A 39 0.43 -4.32 -10.08
C TYR A 39 -0.79 -3.48 -9.70
N GLN A 40 -1.89 -4.17 -9.39
CA GLN A 40 -3.04 -3.56 -8.73
C GLN A 40 -2.70 -3.38 -7.24
N LEU A 41 -2.49 -2.12 -6.84
CA LEU A 41 -2.06 -1.78 -5.48
C LEU A 41 -3.19 -1.09 -4.69
N ALA A 42 -3.13 -1.29 -3.38
CA ALA A 42 -3.85 -0.50 -2.39
C ALA A 42 -2.95 -0.31 -1.17
N VAL A 43 -3.09 0.82 -0.49
CA VAL A 43 -2.41 1.09 0.78
C VAL A 43 -3.46 1.14 1.87
N VAL A 44 -3.21 0.44 2.97
CA VAL A 44 -4.00 0.54 4.19
C VAL A 44 -3.13 1.23 5.23
N THR A 45 -3.56 2.39 5.70
CA THR A 45 -2.87 3.11 6.77
C THR A 45 -3.50 2.71 8.11
N ASN A 46 -2.67 2.60 9.15
CA ASN A 46 -3.13 2.12 10.46
C ASN A 46 -3.68 3.25 11.35
N ASP A 47 -3.73 4.48 10.85
CA ASP A 47 -4.01 5.65 11.66
C ASP A 47 -5.47 6.11 11.50
N ILE A 48 -6.39 5.38 12.14
CA ILE A 48 -7.82 5.73 12.20
C ILE A 48 -8.09 7.05 12.95
N TYR A 49 -7.06 7.62 13.62
CA TYR A 49 -7.16 8.86 14.38
C TYR A 49 -6.57 10.05 13.64
N THR A 50 -5.54 9.84 12.80
CA THR A 50 -4.95 10.91 11.99
C THR A 50 -4.87 10.51 10.51
N GLU A 51 -5.53 11.30 9.65
CA GLU A 51 -5.50 11.10 8.20
C GLU A 51 -4.19 11.60 7.56
N GLU A 52 -3.16 11.91 8.34
CA GLU A 52 -1.95 12.59 7.84
C GLU A 52 -1.17 11.71 6.85
N ASP A 53 -1.02 10.42 7.16
CA ASP A 53 -0.34 9.46 6.28
C ASP A 53 -1.12 9.26 4.97
N ALA A 54 -2.44 9.07 5.04
CA ALA A 54 -3.29 8.92 3.86
C ALA A 54 -3.26 10.19 2.99
N ARG A 55 -3.41 11.37 3.61
CA ARG A 55 -3.37 12.67 2.92
C ARG A 55 -2.01 12.93 2.31
N PHE A 56 -0.92 12.61 3.00
CA PHE A 56 0.43 12.70 2.46
C PHE A 56 0.54 11.88 1.16
N LEU A 57 0.09 10.63 1.16
CA LEU A 57 0.14 9.77 -0.02
C LEU A 57 -0.74 10.28 -1.17
N VAL A 58 -1.93 10.80 -0.87
CA VAL A 58 -2.83 11.42 -1.87
C VAL A 58 -2.19 12.68 -2.48
N THR A 59 -1.68 13.60 -1.65
CA THR A 59 -1.03 14.83 -2.12
C THR A 59 0.20 14.55 -2.99
N HIS A 60 0.92 13.48 -2.71
CA HIS A 60 2.08 13.05 -3.51
C HIS A 60 1.71 12.16 -4.70
N ASN A 61 0.43 12.01 -5.02
CA ASN A 61 -0.07 11.20 -6.12
C ASN A 61 0.45 9.76 -6.07
N ALA A 62 0.54 9.14 -4.89
CA ALA A 62 1.01 7.76 -4.75
C ALA A 62 0.12 6.78 -5.55
N LEU A 63 -1.19 6.86 -5.30
CA LEU A 63 -2.28 6.15 -5.95
C LEU A 63 -3.50 7.07 -6.05
N THR A 64 -4.56 6.64 -6.73
CA THR A 64 -5.85 7.33 -6.67
C THR A 64 -6.44 7.24 -5.25
N PRO A 65 -7.20 8.25 -4.78
CA PRO A 65 -7.67 8.29 -3.39
C PRO A 65 -8.50 7.07 -2.95
N ASP A 66 -9.26 6.46 -3.87
CA ASP A 66 -10.06 5.24 -3.64
C ASP A 66 -9.21 3.99 -3.33
N ARG A 67 -7.90 4.06 -3.55
CA ARG A 67 -6.94 2.98 -3.28
C ARG A 67 -6.14 3.18 -1.99
N ILE A 68 -6.42 4.24 -1.24
CA ILE A 68 -5.80 4.55 0.05
C ILE A 68 -6.91 4.48 1.11
N ILE A 69 -6.79 3.52 2.03
CA ILE A 69 -7.80 3.17 3.05
C ILE A 69 -7.26 3.48 4.43
#